data_AF-A0A4R8WTD6-F1
#
_entry.id   AF-A0A4R8WTD6-F1
#
_cell.length_a   1.000
_cell.length_b   1.000
_cell.length_c   1.000
_cell.angle_alpha   90.00
_cell.angle_beta   90.00
_cell.angle_gamma   90.00
#
_symmetry.space_group_name_H-M   'P 1'
#
loop_
_entity.id
_entity.type
_entity.pdbx_description
1 polymer ?
#
loop_
_entity_poly.entity_id
_entity_poly.type
_entity_poly.pdbx_seq_one_letter_code
_entity_poly.pdbx_strand_id
1 'polypeptide(L)'
;MVKYSIEDLPSDAWDVRRTKQVARAILRAKTSLNVTTGQLAERCNHFLGDPEAVKTSTLNGLFAGKRRAISSTELEMFSAVLMVSVLELLYPTGEMIEIRPGSVVSSSDALVGALGVTFVIGQHSVYNGGRDATVLEVVQRAHMVDTYTGRTIHALRSWGPEHSQSRINLEQLRYAASNLNARIRALASLGETPPTIPASASWALGLNEEAITGEFILSAVEPLFAGKGISIGDYRLGGTVVEHPEAS
;
A
#
# COMPACT_ATOMS: atom_id res chain seq x y z
N MET A 1 -16.01 27.90 -20.56
CA MET A 1 -15.13 26.75 -20.88
C MET A 1 -14.67 26.16 -19.56
N VAL A 2 -15.08 24.94 -19.20
CA VAL A 2 -14.67 24.32 -17.93
C VAL A 2 -13.19 23.97 -18.04
N LYS A 3 -12.35 24.61 -17.21
CA LYS A 3 -10.91 24.37 -17.18
C LYS A 3 -10.68 23.09 -16.39
N TYR A 4 -10.27 22.01 -17.05
CA TYR A 4 -9.93 20.76 -16.38
C TYR A 4 -8.51 20.84 -15.82
N SER A 5 -8.32 20.37 -14.60
CA SER A 5 -7.04 20.35 -13.90
C SER A 5 -7.01 19.17 -12.94
N ILE A 6 -5.84 18.55 -12.81
CA ILE A 6 -5.60 17.58 -11.73
C ILE A 6 -5.49 18.27 -10.36
N GLU A 7 -5.24 19.59 -10.37
CA GLU A 7 -5.31 20.41 -9.16
C GLU A 7 -6.75 20.75 -8.80
N ASP A 8 -6.95 20.97 -7.50
CA ASP A 8 -8.23 21.33 -6.93
C ASP A 8 -8.64 22.72 -7.40
N LEU A 9 -9.88 22.85 -7.86
CA LEU A 9 -10.50 24.11 -8.25
C LEU A 9 -11.46 24.55 -7.14
N PRO A 10 -11.66 25.87 -6.93
CA PRO A 10 -12.54 26.36 -5.86
C PRO A 10 -13.98 25.84 -5.94
N SER A 11 -14.46 25.51 -7.15
CA SER A 11 -15.80 24.99 -7.41
C SER A 11 -15.91 23.46 -7.34
N ASP A 12 -14.82 22.74 -7.12
CA ASP A 12 -14.86 21.29 -7.10
C ASP A 12 -15.64 20.79 -5.88
N ALA A 13 -16.50 19.79 -6.09
CA ALA A 13 -17.09 19.04 -4.99
C ALA A 13 -16.03 18.20 -4.27
N TRP A 14 -16.29 17.86 -3.00
CA TRP A 14 -15.33 17.13 -2.17
C TRP A 14 -14.90 15.78 -2.75
N ASP A 15 -15.84 15.02 -3.31
CA ASP A 15 -15.59 13.74 -3.98
C ASP A 15 -14.67 13.87 -5.21
N VAL A 16 -14.81 14.97 -5.96
CA VAL A 16 -13.91 15.32 -7.07
C VAL A 16 -12.51 15.64 -6.55
N ARG A 17 -12.38 16.46 -5.51
CA ARG A 17 -11.06 16.77 -4.89
C ARG A 17 -10.38 15.51 -4.37
N ARG A 18 -11.13 14.63 -3.70
CA ARG A 18 -10.62 13.34 -3.22
C ARG A 18 -10.15 12.46 -4.38
N THR A 19 -10.91 12.39 -5.46
CA THR A 19 -10.53 11.66 -6.67
C THR A 19 -9.27 12.22 -7.31
N LYS A 20 -9.16 13.55 -7.42
CA LYS A 20 -7.96 14.24 -7.93
C LYS A 20 -6.73 13.95 -7.08
N GLN A 21 -6.87 13.94 -5.76
CA GLN A 21 -5.78 13.58 -4.85
C GLN A 21 -5.25 12.17 -5.12
N VAL A 22 -6.14 11.19 -5.25
CA VAL A 22 -5.73 9.82 -5.59
C VAL A 22 -5.13 9.75 -7.01
N ALA A 23 -5.69 10.48 -7.98
CA ALA A 23 -5.14 10.56 -9.33
C ALA A 23 -3.70 11.14 -9.34
N ARG A 24 -3.40 12.13 -8.48
CA ARG A 24 -2.02 12.65 -8.28
C ARG A 24 -1.09 11.57 -7.73
N ALA A 25 -1.54 10.78 -6.74
CA ALA A 25 -0.75 9.67 -6.20
C ALA A 25 -0.47 8.58 -7.26
N ILE A 26 -1.48 8.20 -8.05
CA ILE A 26 -1.33 7.27 -9.18
C ILE A 26 -0.33 7.84 -10.20
N LEU A 27 -0.44 9.13 -10.54
CA LEU A 27 0.45 9.78 -11.51
C LEU A 27 1.92 9.80 -11.01
N ARG A 28 2.15 10.04 -9.71
CA ARG A 28 3.48 9.97 -9.10
C ARG A 28 4.06 8.57 -9.17
N ALA A 29 3.30 7.55 -8.77
CA ALA A 29 3.74 6.16 -8.84
C ALA A 29 4.01 5.68 -10.28
N LYS A 30 3.18 6.13 -11.24
CA LYS A 30 3.44 5.90 -12.67
C LYS A 30 4.77 6.53 -13.12
N THR A 31 5.04 7.76 -12.65
CA THR A 31 6.23 8.52 -13.01
C THR A 31 7.49 7.92 -12.39
N SER A 32 7.45 7.45 -11.14
CA SER A 32 8.60 6.79 -10.49
C SER A 32 8.98 5.48 -11.17
N LEU A 33 8.03 4.79 -11.81
CA LEU A 33 8.28 3.59 -12.61
C LEU A 33 8.69 3.87 -14.06
N ASN A 34 8.78 5.15 -14.49
CA ASN A 34 9.01 5.55 -15.87
C ASN A 34 8.01 4.92 -16.88
N VAL A 35 6.75 4.76 -16.47
CA VAL A 35 5.70 4.13 -17.28
C VAL A 35 4.90 5.20 -18.03
N THR A 36 4.73 5.02 -19.34
CA THR A 36 3.84 5.88 -20.13
C THR A 36 2.37 5.59 -19.82
N THR A 37 1.45 6.51 -20.14
CA THR A 37 0.01 6.25 -19.91
C THR A 37 -0.50 5.08 -20.77
N GLY A 38 0.06 4.88 -21.97
CA GLY A 38 -0.28 3.73 -22.82
C GLY A 38 0.15 2.39 -22.20
N GLN A 39 1.39 2.30 -21.71
CA GLN A 39 1.89 1.13 -21.00
C GLN A 39 1.11 0.86 -19.69
N LEU A 40 0.69 1.92 -19.00
CA LEU A 40 -0.17 1.76 -17.82
C LEU A 40 -1.52 1.13 -18.20
N ALA A 41 -2.15 1.58 -19.29
CA ALA A 41 -3.40 1.01 -19.79
C ALA A 41 -3.23 -0.47 -20.16
N GLU A 42 -2.15 -0.80 -20.87
CA GLU A 42 -1.82 -2.18 -21.24
C GLU A 42 -1.67 -3.08 -20.00
N ARG A 43 -0.94 -2.63 -18.97
CA ARG A 43 -0.79 -3.36 -17.70
C ARG A 43 -2.13 -3.54 -16.98
N CYS A 44 -3.00 -2.53 -17.00
CA CYS A 44 -4.34 -2.61 -16.43
C CYS A 44 -5.21 -3.63 -17.16
N ASN A 45 -5.17 -3.65 -18.49
CA ASN A 45 -5.90 -4.60 -19.32
C ASN A 45 -5.41 -6.04 -19.08
N HIS A 46 -4.10 -6.22 -18.95
CA HIS A 46 -3.54 -7.51 -18.57
C HIS A 46 -4.04 -7.97 -17.18
N PHE A 47 -4.08 -7.06 -16.20
CA PHE A 47 -4.61 -7.36 -14.86
C PHE A 47 -6.10 -7.78 -14.89
N LEU A 48 -6.92 -7.12 -15.72
CA LEU A 48 -8.34 -7.43 -15.84
C LEU A 48 -8.64 -8.65 -16.71
N GLY A 49 -7.66 -9.13 -17.51
CA GLY A 49 -7.88 -10.17 -18.50
C GLY A 49 -8.71 -9.72 -19.71
N ASP A 50 -8.86 -8.40 -19.91
CA ASP A 50 -9.61 -7.81 -21.02
C ASP A 50 -8.75 -6.74 -21.72
N PRO A 51 -8.32 -6.97 -22.97
CA PRO A 51 -7.41 -6.09 -23.71
C PRO A 51 -7.98 -4.70 -24.02
N GLU A 52 -9.29 -4.47 -23.88
CA GLU A 52 -9.93 -3.19 -24.24
C GLU A 52 -10.65 -2.48 -23.08
N ALA A 53 -10.67 -3.08 -21.88
CA ALA A 53 -11.39 -2.54 -20.72
C ALA A 53 -10.90 -1.14 -20.31
N VAL A 54 -9.58 -0.91 -20.31
CA VAL A 54 -8.94 0.35 -19.94
C VAL A 54 -8.30 0.99 -21.15
N LYS A 55 -8.86 2.14 -21.56
CA LYS A 55 -8.36 2.94 -22.68
C LYS A 55 -7.43 4.05 -22.20
N THR A 56 -6.41 4.37 -22.99
CA THR A 56 -5.51 5.52 -22.73
C THR A 56 -6.27 6.84 -22.54
N SER A 57 -7.38 7.03 -23.27
CA SER A 57 -8.25 8.20 -23.12
C SER A 57 -8.94 8.26 -21.75
N THR A 58 -9.34 7.12 -21.19
CA THR A 58 -9.91 7.02 -19.83
C THR A 58 -8.89 7.43 -18.78
N LEU A 59 -7.65 6.95 -18.90
CA LEU A 59 -6.56 7.35 -18.00
C LEU A 59 -6.18 8.82 -18.16
N ASN A 60 -6.13 9.35 -19.39
CA ASN A 60 -5.93 10.77 -19.63
C ASN A 60 -7.06 11.62 -19.03
N GLY A 61 -8.30 11.14 -19.05
CA GLY A 61 -9.44 11.78 -18.37
C GLY A 61 -9.27 11.80 -16.85
N LEU A 62 -8.77 10.70 -16.27
CA LEU A 62 -8.42 10.62 -14.85
C LEU A 62 -7.34 11.65 -14.50
N PHE A 63 -6.22 11.65 -15.21
CA PHE A 63 -5.09 12.56 -14.96
C PHE A 63 -5.37 14.01 -15.33
N ALA A 64 -6.43 14.29 -16.11
CA ALA A 64 -6.93 15.64 -16.34
C ALA A 64 -7.93 16.09 -15.25
N GLY A 65 -8.23 15.26 -14.25
CA GLY A 65 -9.21 15.57 -13.20
C GLY A 65 -10.66 15.61 -13.70
N LYS A 66 -10.97 14.94 -14.82
CA LYS A 66 -12.34 14.90 -15.39
C LYS A 66 -13.24 13.88 -14.72
N ARG A 67 -12.68 13.01 -13.89
CA ARG A 67 -13.41 11.93 -13.23
C ARG A 67 -13.85 12.34 -11.83
N ARG A 68 -15.09 11.99 -11.50
CA ARG A 68 -15.70 12.27 -10.21
C ARG A 68 -15.38 11.22 -9.15
N ALA A 69 -15.12 9.98 -9.57
CA ALA A 69 -14.86 8.85 -8.68
C ALA A 69 -13.87 7.85 -9.30
N ILE A 70 -13.18 7.12 -8.41
CA ILE A 70 -12.38 5.93 -8.67
C ILE A 70 -13.00 4.81 -7.84
N SER A 71 -13.31 3.69 -8.48
CA SER A 71 -13.87 2.50 -7.81
C SER A 71 -12.82 1.75 -6.99
N SER A 72 -13.26 0.92 -6.05
CA SER A 72 -12.36 0.02 -5.30
C SER A 72 -11.59 -0.92 -6.22
N THR A 73 -12.25 -1.48 -7.24
CA THR A 73 -11.60 -2.33 -8.26
C THR A 73 -10.49 -1.58 -9.01
N GLU A 74 -10.72 -0.31 -9.36
CA GLU A 74 -9.68 0.49 -10.00
C GLU A 74 -8.51 0.79 -9.05
N LEU A 75 -8.77 1.05 -7.77
CA LEU A 75 -7.71 1.23 -6.77
C LEU A 75 -6.85 -0.03 -6.61
N GLU A 76 -7.47 -1.20 -6.53
CA GLU A 76 -6.76 -2.48 -6.44
C GLU A 76 -5.96 -2.78 -7.70
N MET A 77 -6.53 -2.50 -8.87
CA MET A 77 -5.86 -2.61 -10.16
C MET A 77 -4.63 -1.69 -10.20
N PHE A 78 -4.78 -0.39 -9.91
CA PHE A 78 -3.66 0.56 -9.90
C PHE A 78 -2.59 0.17 -8.90
N SER A 79 -2.99 -0.23 -7.69
CA SER A 79 -2.08 -0.75 -6.66
C SER A 79 -1.26 -1.94 -7.18
N ALA A 80 -1.92 -2.90 -7.85
CA ALA A 80 -1.25 -4.06 -8.42
C ALA A 80 -0.27 -3.69 -9.53
N VAL A 81 -0.70 -2.90 -10.53
CA VAL A 81 0.10 -2.60 -11.73
C VAL A 81 1.22 -1.59 -11.49
N LEU A 82 1.07 -0.74 -10.47
CA LEU A 82 2.07 0.24 -10.04
C LEU A 82 2.92 -0.25 -8.86
N MET A 83 2.68 -1.46 -8.36
CA MET A 83 3.45 -2.05 -7.26
C MET A 83 3.52 -1.14 -6.01
N VAL A 84 2.38 -0.55 -5.66
CA VAL A 84 2.20 0.32 -4.48
C VAL A 84 1.01 -0.19 -3.68
N SER A 85 0.97 0.09 -2.38
CA SER A 85 -0.22 -0.27 -1.58
C SER A 85 -1.41 0.63 -1.93
N VAL A 86 -2.64 0.12 -1.75
CA VAL A 86 -3.84 0.96 -1.83
C VAL A 86 -3.76 2.13 -0.83
N LEU A 87 -3.17 1.89 0.35
CA LEU A 87 -2.97 2.90 1.37
C LEU A 87 -2.05 4.03 0.89
N GLU A 88 -1.01 3.73 0.12
CA GLU A 88 -0.09 4.72 -0.47
C GLU A 88 -0.81 5.60 -1.52
N LEU A 89 -1.79 5.04 -2.24
CA LEU A 89 -2.64 5.80 -3.16
C LEU A 89 -3.65 6.71 -2.43
N LEU A 90 -4.18 6.24 -1.29
CA LEU A 90 -5.17 6.97 -0.50
C LEU A 90 -4.57 7.99 0.46
N TYR A 91 -3.37 7.73 0.97
CA TYR A 91 -2.66 8.44 2.03
C TYR A 91 -1.18 8.67 1.62
N PRO A 92 -0.92 9.47 0.58
CA PRO A 92 0.44 9.69 0.08
C PRO A 92 1.35 10.34 1.13
N THR A 93 2.52 9.75 1.36
CA THR A 93 3.50 10.21 2.35
C THR A 93 3.89 11.67 2.13
N GLY A 94 3.93 12.45 3.21
CA GLY A 94 4.37 13.85 3.17
C GLY A 94 3.30 14.86 2.76
N GLU A 95 2.05 14.43 2.54
CA GLU A 95 0.98 15.32 2.05
C GLU A 95 -0.10 15.58 3.09
N MET A 96 -0.68 16.78 3.01
CA MET A 96 -1.95 17.11 3.67
C MET A 96 -3.12 16.70 2.79
N ILE A 97 -4.13 16.08 3.38
CA ILE A 97 -5.24 15.46 2.66
C ILE A 97 -6.59 15.79 3.30
N GLU A 98 -7.62 15.90 2.47
CA GLU A 98 -8.97 16.19 2.94
C GLU A 98 -9.76 14.87 3.11
N ILE A 99 -9.88 14.38 4.35
CA ILE A 99 -10.53 13.10 4.67
C ILE A 99 -12.07 13.18 4.71
N ARG A 100 -12.61 14.38 4.93
CA ARG A 100 -14.04 14.72 4.88
C ARG A 100 -14.17 16.21 4.54
N PRO A 101 -15.32 16.70 4.06
CA PRO A 101 -15.49 18.10 3.67
C PRO A 101 -14.99 19.08 4.74
N GLY A 102 -14.03 19.93 4.38
CA GLY A 102 -13.43 20.96 5.25
C GLY A 102 -12.39 20.45 6.26
N SER A 103 -12.09 19.15 6.29
CA SER A 103 -11.19 18.55 7.29
C SER A 103 -9.89 18.09 6.64
N VAL A 104 -8.88 18.95 6.70
CA VAL A 104 -7.55 18.68 6.16
C VAL A 104 -6.62 18.22 7.28
N VAL A 105 -5.98 17.07 7.10
CA VAL A 105 -5.06 16.44 8.07
C VAL A 105 -3.81 15.92 7.37
N SER A 106 -2.76 15.58 8.10
CA SER A 106 -1.62 14.90 7.48
C SER A 106 -2.03 13.49 7.01
N SER A 107 -1.41 13.00 5.93
CA SER A 107 -1.66 11.63 5.45
C SER A 107 -1.31 10.58 6.50
N SER A 108 -0.30 10.86 7.33
CA SER A 108 0.07 9.99 8.46
C SER A 108 -1.08 9.90 9.47
N ASP A 109 -1.62 11.03 9.94
CA ASP A 109 -2.73 11.04 10.91
C ASP A 109 -3.99 10.39 10.34
N ALA A 110 -4.25 10.62 9.05
CA ALA A 110 -5.37 10.01 8.36
C ALA A 110 -5.24 8.48 8.29
N LEU A 111 -4.03 7.97 8.01
CA LEU A 111 -3.81 6.52 7.94
C LEU A 111 -3.99 5.88 9.32
N VAL A 112 -3.46 6.50 10.37
CA VAL A 112 -3.58 6.05 11.78
C VAL A 112 -5.04 5.90 12.15
N GLY A 113 -5.83 6.94 11.90
CA GLY A 113 -7.27 6.90 12.13
C GLY A 113 -7.97 5.82 11.31
N ALA A 114 -7.55 5.59 10.07
CA ALA A 114 -8.15 4.59 9.18
C ALA A 114 -7.81 3.15 9.55
N LEU A 115 -6.59 2.89 10.02
CA LEU A 115 -6.14 1.55 10.42
C LEU A 115 -6.48 1.21 11.88
N GLY A 116 -7.02 2.16 12.66
CA GLY A 116 -7.26 1.97 14.09
C GLY A 116 -5.96 1.76 14.89
N VAL A 117 -4.81 2.17 14.34
CA VAL A 117 -3.50 2.00 14.95
C VAL A 117 -3.23 3.23 15.79
N THR A 118 -3.17 3.10 17.10
CA THR A 118 -2.82 4.23 17.97
C THR A 118 -1.31 4.44 17.94
N PHE A 119 -0.84 5.59 17.43
CA PHE A 119 0.51 6.06 17.76
C PHE A 119 0.52 6.39 19.25
N VAL A 120 1.14 5.54 20.08
CA VAL A 120 1.54 5.93 21.44
C VAL A 120 2.84 6.73 21.31
N ILE A 121 2.74 7.88 20.68
CA ILE A 121 3.70 8.96 20.84
C ILE A 121 2.95 9.96 21.70
N GLY A 122 3.54 10.36 22.83
CA GLY A 122 2.90 11.18 23.86
C GLY A 122 1.98 12.25 23.27
N GLN A 123 0.80 12.37 23.88
CA GLN A 123 -0.27 13.29 23.49
C GLN A 123 0.31 14.61 22.96
N HIS A 124 -0.05 14.96 21.72
CA HIS A 124 0.42 16.14 20.98
C HIS A 124 1.84 16.04 20.38
N SER A 125 2.10 15.05 19.51
CA SER A 125 3.26 15.16 18.60
C SER A 125 2.91 16.01 17.39
N VAL A 126 3.45 17.23 17.37
CA VAL A 126 3.60 18.04 16.16
C VAL A 126 4.27 17.18 15.09
N TYR A 127 3.65 17.06 13.91
CA TYR A 127 4.17 16.36 12.74
C TYR A 127 5.67 16.66 12.56
N ASN A 128 6.51 15.63 12.72
CA ASN A 128 7.94 15.76 12.55
C ASN A 128 8.29 15.07 11.23
N GLY A 129 8.09 15.82 10.13
CA GLY A 129 7.81 15.28 8.80
C GLY A 129 8.81 14.30 8.17
N GLY A 130 9.99 14.09 8.74
CA GLY A 130 10.90 13.01 8.33
C GLY A 130 10.65 11.68 9.05
N ARG A 131 10.34 11.72 10.35
CA ARG A 131 10.18 10.53 11.20
C ARG A 131 8.85 9.84 10.93
N ASP A 132 7.76 10.61 10.93
CA ASP A 132 6.41 10.10 10.72
C ASP A 132 6.24 9.54 9.30
N ALA A 133 6.93 10.14 8.32
CA ALA A 133 6.97 9.66 6.94
C ALA A 133 7.65 8.30 6.79
N THR A 134 8.77 8.07 7.51
CA THR A 134 9.51 6.80 7.42
C THR A 134 8.72 5.66 8.07
N VAL A 135 8.08 5.90 9.21
CA VAL A 135 7.20 4.91 9.85
C VAL A 135 5.99 4.60 8.97
N LEU A 136 5.38 5.62 8.37
CA LEU A 136 4.28 5.49 7.43
C LEU A 136 4.67 4.61 6.23
N GLU A 137 5.85 4.84 5.65
CA GLU A 137 6.38 4.02 4.55
C GLU A 137 6.52 2.55 4.97
N VAL A 138 7.03 2.26 6.18
CA VAL A 138 7.14 0.87 6.66
C VAL A 138 5.76 0.22 6.78
N VAL A 139 4.76 0.91 7.34
CA VAL A 139 3.39 0.39 7.47
C VAL A 139 2.76 0.13 6.09
N GLN A 140 2.87 1.08 5.16
CA GLN A 140 2.35 0.94 3.80
C GLN A 140 3.00 -0.22 3.05
N ARG A 141 4.33 -0.38 3.17
CA ARG A 141 5.06 -1.50 2.55
C ARG A 141 4.72 -2.83 3.21
N ALA A 142 4.52 -2.86 4.53
CA ALA A 142 4.07 -4.06 5.23
C ALA A 142 2.69 -4.52 4.76
N HIS A 143 1.76 -3.58 4.56
CA HIS A 143 0.44 -3.89 3.99
C HIS A 143 0.53 -4.42 2.54
N MET A 144 1.44 -3.85 1.74
CA MET A 144 1.70 -4.31 0.39
C MET A 144 2.21 -5.75 0.37
N VAL A 145 3.17 -6.08 1.23
CA VAL A 145 3.71 -7.44 1.37
C VAL A 145 2.62 -8.42 1.82
N ASP A 146 1.78 -8.03 2.78
CA ASP A 146 0.65 -8.84 3.23
C ASP A 146 -0.31 -9.16 2.08
N THR A 147 -0.68 -8.15 1.29
CA THR A 147 -1.54 -8.31 0.10
C THR A 147 -0.92 -9.25 -0.93
N TYR A 148 0.36 -9.07 -1.26
CA TYR A 148 1.04 -9.94 -2.21
C TYR A 148 1.21 -11.36 -1.69
N THR A 149 1.37 -11.53 -0.37
CA THR A 149 1.43 -12.85 0.27
C THR A 149 0.12 -13.60 0.03
N GLY A 150 -1.03 -12.97 0.33
CA GLY A 150 -2.35 -13.55 0.08
C GLY A 150 -2.56 -13.94 -1.40
N ARG A 151 -2.23 -13.04 -2.34
CA ARG A 151 -2.36 -13.30 -3.78
C ARG A 151 -1.46 -14.44 -4.27
N THR A 152 -0.23 -14.52 -3.75
CA THR A 152 0.74 -15.55 -4.11
C THR A 152 0.24 -16.92 -3.67
N ILE A 153 -0.23 -17.03 -2.43
CA ILE A 153 -0.78 -18.28 -1.88
C ILE A 153 -2.00 -18.72 -2.68
N HIS A 154 -2.93 -17.80 -2.96
CA HIS A 154 -4.12 -18.12 -3.74
C HIS A 154 -3.75 -18.66 -5.13
N ALA A 155 -2.82 -18.01 -5.83
CA ALA A 155 -2.34 -18.44 -7.14
C ALA A 155 -1.66 -19.82 -7.08
N LEU A 156 -0.76 -20.03 -6.11
CA LEU A 156 -0.08 -21.31 -5.90
C LEU A 156 -1.06 -22.46 -5.63
N ARG A 157 -2.09 -22.22 -4.81
CA ARG A 157 -3.14 -23.22 -4.53
C ARG A 157 -4.03 -23.51 -5.74
N SER A 158 -4.35 -22.48 -6.52
CA SER A 158 -5.31 -22.61 -7.63
C SER A 158 -4.67 -23.18 -8.89
N TRP A 159 -3.41 -22.83 -9.16
CA TRP A 159 -2.76 -23.12 -10.44
C TRP A 159 -1.42 -23.85 -10.32
N GLY A 160 -0.89 -24.00 -9.10
CA GLY A 160 0.39 -24.63 -8.86
C GLY A 160 1.59 -23.69 -9.05
N PRO A 161 2.81 -24.15 -8.72
CA PRO A 161 4.03 -23.34 -8.70
C PRO A 161 4.57 -22.98 -10.09
N GLU A 162 4.33 -23.83 -11.08
CA GLU A 162 4.84 -23.66 -12.44
C GLU A 162 4.00 -22.69 -13.28
N HIS A 163 2.78 -22.37 -12.84
CA HIS A 163 1.90 -21.47 -13.57
C HIS A 163 2.46 -20.05 -13.62
N SER A 164 2.39 -19.41 -14.78
CA SER A 164 2.96 -18.07 -15.02
C SER A 164 2.47 -17.04 -14.00
N GLN A 165 1.18 -17.02 -13.68
CA GLN A 165 0.62 -16.10 -12.69
C GLN A 165 1.15 -16.33 -11.27
N SER A 166 1.38 -17.59 -10.89
CA SER A 166 1.96 -17.93 -9.59
C SER A 166 3.40 -17.42 -9.50
N ARG A 167 4.17 -17.57 -10.58
CA ARG A 167 5.55 -17.06 -10.67
C ARG A 167 5.59 -15.53 -10.62
N ILE A 168 4.71 -14.85 -11.35
CA ILE A 168 4.58 -13.38 -11.33
C ILE A 168 4.26 -12.89 -9.90
N ASN A 169 3.26 -13.50 -9.24
CA ASN A 169 2.90 -13.10 -7.88
C ASN A 169 4.06 -13.33 -6.89
N LEU A 170 4.80 -14.43 -7.05
CA LEU A 170 5.98 -14.71 -6.24
C LEU A 170 7.10 -13.68 -6.43
N GLU A 171 7.39 -13.30 -7.67
CA GLU A 171 8.38 -12.25 -7.96
C GLU A 171 7.95 -10.90 -7.37
N GLN A 172 6.66 -10.54 -7.47
CA GLN A 172 6.11 -9.34 -6.85
C GLN A 172 6.21 -9.36 -5.33
N LEU A 173 5.93 -10.50 -4.69
CA LEU A 173 6.09 -10.67 -3.25
C LEU A 173 7.55 -10.47 -2.82
N ARG A 174 8.51 -11.10 -3.53
CA ARG A 174 9.95 -10.94 -3.24
C ARG A 174 10.39 -9.48 -3.36
N TYR A 175 9.99 -8.82 -4.44
CA TYR A 175 10.29 -7.40 -4.63
C TYR A 175 9.69 -6.53 -3.51
N ALA A 176 8.44 -6.79 -3.13
CA ALA A 176 7.77 -6.08 -2.04
C ALA A 176 8.47 -6.29 -0.69
N ALA A 177 8.87 -7.52 -0.38
CA ALA A 177 9.57 -7.87 0.85
C ALA A 177 10.96 -7.21 0.90
N SER A 178 11.72 -7.22 -0.20
CA SER A 178 13.01 -6.54 -0.30
C SER A 178 12.89 -5.03 -0.05
N ASN A 179 11.87 -4.39 -0.65
CA ASN A 179 11.57 -2.98 -0.41
C ASN A 179 11.19 -2.70 1.05
N LEU A 180 10.35 -3.52 1.67
CA LEU A 180 10.01 -3.40 3.09
C LEU A 180 11.27 -3.52 3.96
N ASN A 181 12.13 -4.51 3.68
CA ASN A 181 13.38 -4.71 4.42
C ASN A 181 14.32 -3.50 4.31
N ALA A 182 14.42 -2.88 3.13
CA ALA A 182 15.19 -1.66 2.95
C ALA A 182 14.65 -0.50 3.82
N ARG A 183 13.32 -0.36 3.92
CA ARG A 183 12.69 0.68 4.75
C ARG A 183 12.83 0.42 6.24
N ILE A 184 12.70 -0.83 6.68
CA ILE A 184 12.96 -1.22 8.08
C ILE A 184 14.42 -0.91 8.46
N ARG A 185 15.38 -1.23 7.59
CA ARG A 185 16.80 -0.89 7.80
C ARG A 185 17.04 0.62 7.86
N ALA A 186 16.40 1.38 6.97
CA ALA A 186 16.47 2.85 7.00
C ALA A 186 15.90 3.40 8.32
N LEU A 187 14.74 2.91 8.78
CA LEU A 187 14.14 3.31 10.05
C LEU A 187 15.04 2.96 11.24
N ALA A 188 15.60 1.74 11.27
CA ALA A 188 16.53 1.32 12.32
C ALA A 188 17.81 2.18 12.35
N SER A 189 18.30 2.64 11.20
CA SER A 189 19.47 3.54 11.13
C SER A 189 19.23 4.92 11.76
N LEU A 190 17.95 5.30 11.93
CA LEU A 190 17.54 6.51 12.65
C LEU A 190 17.41 6.28 14.16
N GLY A 191 17.71 5.07 14.66
CA GLY A 191 17.55 4.69 16.08
C GLY A 191 16.10 4.38 16.47
N GLU A 192 15.21 4.21 15.48
CA GLU A 192 13.79 4.01 15.71
C GLU A 192 13.43 2.53 15.81
N THR A 193 12.46 2.21 16.67
CA THR A 193 11.91 0.86 16.75
C THR A 193 10.89 0.66 15.62
N PRO A 194 11.03 -0.38 14.78
CA PRO A 194 10.09 -0.61 13.70
C PRO A 194 8.68 -0.91 14.24
N PRO A 195 7.61 -0.52 13.51
CA PRO A 195 6.25 -0.95 13.82
C PRO A 195 6.15 -2.48 13.78
N THR A 196 5.26 -3.08 14.59
CA THR A 196 4.85 -4.47 14.35
C THR A 196 4.15 -4.53 13.01
N ILE A 197 4.61 -5.46 12.19
CA ILE A 197 4.07 -5.75 10.87
C ILE A 197 3.23 -7.04 10.92
N PRO A 198 2.31 -7.26 9.98
CA PRO A 198 1.53 -8.49 9.90
C PRO A 198 2.44 -9.73 9.87
N ALA A 199 1.99 -10.84 10.48
CA ALA A 199 2.77 -12.08 10.54
C ALA A 199 3.14 -12.62 9.14
N SER A 200 2.26 -12.46 8.17
CA SER A 200 2.49 -12.72 6.75
C SER A 200 3.64 -11.89 6.17
N ALA A 201 3.69 -10.59 6.47
CA ALA A 201 4.77 -9.71 6.06
C ALA A 201 6.09 -10.06 6.76
N SER A 202 6.05 -10.38 8.05
CA SER A 202 7.22 -10.85 8.80
C SER A 202 7.76 -12.16 8.24
N TRP A 203 6.90 -13.10 7.87
CA TRP A 203 7.29 -14.34 7.21
C TRP A 203 7.92 -14.06 5.85
N ALA A 204 7.31 -13.19 5.04
CA ALA A 204 7.81 -12.83 3.72
C ALA A 204 9.17 -12.11 3.76
N LEU A 205 9.51 -11.42 4.86
CA LEU A 205 10.86 -10.88 5.07
C LEU A 205 11.90 -11.96 5.37
N GLY A 206 11.49 -13.10 5.95
CA GLY A 206 12.35 -14.25 6.22
C GLY A 206 12.61 -15.14 5.00
N LEU A 207 11.96 -14.85 3.88
CA LEU A 207 12.18 -15.50 2.59
C LEU A 207 13.52 -15.04 1.98
N ASN A 208 14.61 -15.74 2.28
CA ASN A 208 15.91 -15.51 1.64
C ASN A 208 15.84 -15.76 0.12
N GLU A 209 16.61 -14.97 -0.65
CA GLU A 209 16.59 -14.95 -2.13
C GLU A 209 16.94 -16.30 -2.80
N GLU A 210 17.56 -17.24 -2.09
CA GLU A 210 18.27 -18.36 -2.72
C GLU A 210 17.53 -19.72 -2.78
N ALA A 211 16.39 -19.94 -2.11
CA ALA A 211 15.84 -21.31 -2.02
C ALA A 211 14.31 -21.44 -1.96
N ILE A 212 13.57 -20.60 -2.69
CA ILE A 212 12.10 -20.64 -2.64
C ILE A 212 11.55 -21.29 -3.90
N THR A 213 11.26 -22.59 -3.82
CA THR A 213 10.36 -23.28 -4.75
C THR A 213 8.91 -23.05 -4.31
N GLY A 214 7.94 -23.09 -5.23
CA GLY A 214 6.55 -22.85 -4.86
C GLY A 214 5.96 -23.92 -3.93
N GLU A 215 6.52 -25.14 -3.92
CA GLU A 215 6.21 -26.18 -2.91
C GLU A 215 6.70 -25.80 -1.50
N PHE A 216 7.91 -25.24 -1.38
CA PHE A 216 8.41 -24.74 -0.09
C PHE A 216 7.48 -23.66 0.48
N ILE A 217 6.98 -22.76 -0.37
CA ILE A 217 6.02 -21.72 0.06
C ILE A 217 4.75 -22.33 0.60
N LEU A 218 4.12 -23.24 -0.14
CA LEU A 218 2.84 -23.83 0.29
C LEU A 218 2.99 -24.54 1.64
N SER A 219 4.07 -25.31 1.82
CA SER A 219 4.35 -26.02 3.08
C SER A 219 4.72 -25.09 4.25
N ALA A 220 5.49 -24.02 4.00
CA ALA A 220 5.91 -23.08 5.03
C ALA A 220 4.79 -22.12 5.47
N VAL A 221 3.82 -21.87 4.60
CA VAL A 221 2.75 -20.90 4.82
C VAL A 221 1.49 -21.55 5.37
N GLU A 222 1.22 -22.82 5.08
CA GLU A 222 0.06 -23.54 5.61
C GLU A 222 -0.19 -23.35 7.12
N PRO A 223 0.83 -23.41 8.00
CA PRO A 223 0.65 -23.18 9.43
C PRO A 223 0.17 -21.77 9.80
N LEU A 224 0.55 -20.74 9.03
CA LEU A 224 0.09 -19.35 9.24
C LEU A 224 -1.41 -19.20 8.99
N PHE A 225 -2.01 -20.10 8.20
CA PHE A 225 -3.42 -20.04 7.79
C PHE A 225 -4.29 -21.17 8.38
N ALA A 226 -3.69 -22.30 8.78
CA ALA A 226 -4.39 -23.41 9.42
C ALA A 226 -4.65 -23.18 10.91
N GLY A 227 -3.86 -22.32 11.57
CA GLY A 227 -3.90 -22.14 13.02
C GLY A 227 -4.88 -21.06 13.53
N LYS A 228 -5.05 -19.96 12.81
CA LYS A 228 -5.97 -18.86 13.16
C LYS A 228 -6.33 -18.13 11.88
N GLY A 229 -7.62 -17.86 11.66
CA GLY A 229 -8.05 -16.98 10.58
C GLY A 229 -7.25 -15.69 10.65
N ILE A 230 -6.52 -15.36 9.58
CA ILE A 230 -5.70 -14.16 9.55
C ILE A 230 -6.65 -12.97 9.68
N SER A 231 -6.60 -12.34 10.85
CA SER A 231 -7.07 -10.98 11.04
C SER A 231 -6.18 -10.10 10.17
N ILE A 232 -6.74 -9.60 9.08
CA ILE A 232 -6.20 -8.46 8.35
C ILE A 232 -6.26 -7.28 9.34
N GLY A 233 -5.13 -6.80 9.87
CA GLY A 233 -5.09 -5.44 10.44
C GLY A 233 -4.47 -5.21 11.82
N ASP A 234 -3.90 -6.18 12.55
CA ASP A 234 -3.33 -5.87 13.87
C ASP A 234 -1.88 -5.37 13.79
N TYR A 235 -1.69 -4.10 13.45
CA TYR A 235 -0.41 -3.40 13.62
C TYR A 235 -0.28 -2.90 15.07
N ARG A 236 0.80 -3.27 15.77
CA ARG A 236 1.15 -2.73 17.09
C ARG A 236 2.49 -2.00 17.02
N LEU A 237 2.58 -0.72 17.32
CA LEU A 237 3.90 -0.07 17.35
C LEU A 237 4.67 -0.53 18.60
N GLY A 238 5.95 -0.89 18.42
CA GLY A 238 6.79 -1.38 19.51
C GLY A 238 6.89 -0.35 20.63
N GLY A 239 6.54 -0.76 21.84
CA GLY A 239 6.83 -0.02 23.06
C GLY A 239 7.88 -0.79 23.86
N THR A 240 8.85 -0.07 24.42
CA THR A 240 9.46 -0.49 25.69
C THR A 240 8.32 -0.75 26.66
N VAL A 241 8.33 -1.91 27.31
CA VAL A 241 7.42 -2.22 28.40
C VAL A 241 7.64 -1.16 29.48
N VAL A 242 6.74 -0.19 29.57
CA VAL A 242 6.65 0.63 30.78
C VAL A 242 5.90 -0.24 31.76
N GLU A 243 6.65 -0.92 32.62
CA GLU A 243 6.08 -1.53 33.81
C GLU A 243 5.42 -0.40 34.60
N HIS A 244 4.09 -0.40 34.63
CA HIS A 244 3.37 0.39 35.61
C HIS A 244 3.73 -0.20 36.98
N PRO A 245 4.33 0.55 37.91
CA PRO A 245 4.43 0.08 39.27
C PRO A 245 3.00 -0.16 39.75
N GLU A 246 2.73 -1.39 40.18
CA GLU A 246 1.47 -1.78 40.78
C GLU A 246 1.12 -0.75 41.86
N ALA A 247 -0.03 -0.10 41.70
CA ALA A 247 -0.56 0.80 42.70
C ALA A 247 -0.87 -0.04 43.95
N SER A 248 0.05 0.02 44.91
CA SER A 248 -0.15 -0.38 46.30
C SER A 248 -1.10 0.58 47.00
#